data_AF-A0A0F9LM16-F1
#
_entry.id   AF-A0A0F9LM16-F1
#
_cell.length_a   1.000
_cell.length_b   1.000
_cell.length_c   1.000
_cell.angle_alpha   90.00
_cell.angle_beta   90.00
_cell.angle_gamma   90.00
#
_symmetry.space_group_name_H-M   'P 1'
#
loop_
_entity.id
_entity.type
_entity.pdbx_description
1 polymer ?
#
loop_
_entity_poly.entity_id
_entity_poly.type
_entity_poly.pdbx_seq_one_letter_code
_entity_poly.pdbx_strand_id
1 'polypeptide(L)'
;MKNPFRNKAAKAIEVVQPEETTKYLVMSSGDLMRPNEYRSHIEKRVQSIISSGIRANDDILARVIAGSVPAMVCVNFHSTVVSSIPIVANDELGKPAQFVPMKGMLDNRMRWLVQDIDKSLSIWGYAMARKHYNQQRLPTLLEFLNPLNVRVNTDSKQNIIDYRLNREQEDLTLNEVIYISGFDLMNTGDSVSKLENALPYTSLERGIITHATSFFFNGATITGVVTIAKTGLNDAEFKKFQKEFKRNFSGADKGFKTAIFD
;
A
#
# COMPACT_ATOMS: atom_id res chain seq x y z
N MET A 1 87.20 36.53 40.25
CA MET A 1 86.90 37.54 39.20
C MET A 1 86.39 36.84 37.95
N LYS A 2 85.12 37.07 37.57
CA LYS A 2 84.56 36.73 36.25
C LYS A 2 83.66 37.88 35.79
N ASN A 3 83.89 38.31 34.56
CA ASN A 3 83.37 39.48 33.86
C ASN A 3 82.13 39.09 33.00
N PRO A 4 81.47 39.99 32.24
CA PRO A 4 80.04 40.21 32.30
C PRO A 4 79.36 40.00 30.92
N PHE A 5 78.70 38.88 30.69
CA PHE A 5 77.85 38.71 29.49
C PHE A 5 76.62 37.88 29.83
N ARG A 6 75.57 38.56 30.32
CA ARG A 6 74.21 38.03 30.36
C ARG A 6 73.36 38.85 29.39
N ASN A 7 73.55 38.58 28.10
CA ASN A 7 72.69 39.12 27.05
C ASN A 7 71.32 38.44 27.13
N LYS A 8 70.28 39.26 27.35
CA LYS A 8 68.88 38.91 27.12
C LYS A 8 68.70 38.65 25.62
N ALA A 9 68.75 37.40 25.20
CA ALA A 9 68.28 37.00 23.88
C ALA A 9 66.75 36.85 23.92
N ALA A 10 66.09 37.53 22.99
CA ALA A 10 64.66 37.58 22.81
C ALA A 10 64.04 36.17 22.66
N LYS A 11 62.97 35.89 23.43
CA LYS A 11 62.01 34.85 23.07
C LYS A 11 61.16 35.39 21.92
N ALA A 12 61.49 34.99 20.70
CA ALA A 12 60.56 35.08 19.58
C ALA A 12 59.33 34.24 19.94
N ILE A 13 58.16 34.87 19.91
CA ILE A 13 56.87 34.19 19.99
C ILE A 13 56.73 33.44 18.66
N GLU A 14 56.86 32.11 18.69
CA GLU A 14 56.44 31.28 17.56
C GLU A 14 54.93 31.44 17.40
N VAL A 15 54.52 32.26 16.43
CA VAL A 15 53.16 32.27 15.92
C VAL A 15 52.98 30.95 15.19
N VAL A 16 52.37 29.97 15.85
CA VAL A 16 51.92 28.73 15.22
C VAL A 16 50.95 29.12 14.11
N GLN A 17 51.39 29.03 12.85
CA GLN A 17 50.50 29.21 11.70
C GLN A 17 49.46 28.07 11.73
N PRO A 18 48.15 28.38 11.66
CA PRO A 18 47.14 27.34 11.60
C PRO A 18 47.33 26.54 10.31
N GLU A 19 47.39 25.21 10.44
CA GLU A 19 47.48 24.28 9.30
C GLU A 19 46.39 24.63 8.28
N GLU A 20 46.80 24.90 7.04
CA GLU A 20 45.91 25.20 5.92
C GLU A 20 45.03 23.97 5.62
N THR A 21 43.88 23.89 6.27
CA THR A 21 42.89 22.82 6.03
C THR A 21 41.77 23.34 5.14
N THR A 22 41.43 22.59 4.09
CA THR A 22 40.27 22.88 3.24
C THR A 22 39.02 22.36 3.93
N LYS A 23 38.04 23.23 4.16
CA LYS A 23 36.74 22.85 4.75
C LYS A 23 35.65 22.84 3.67
N TYR A 24 34.79 21.83 3.74
CA TYR A 24 33.66 21.66 2.80
C TYR A 24 32.34 21.86 3.54
N LEU A 25 31.48 22.72 3.00
CA LEU A 25 30.09 22.84 3.43
C LEU A 25 29.20 22.20 2.36
N VAL A 26 28.62 21.05 2.68
CA VAL A 26 27.63 20.38 1.83
C VAL A 26 26.24 20.91 2.17
N MET A 27 25.53 21.41 1.16
CA MET A 27 24.13 21.78 1.29
C MET A 27 23.28 20.60 0.83
N SER A 28 22.51 20.02 1.74
CA SER A 28 21.49 19.02 1.43
C SER A 28 20.10 19.58 1.70
N SER A 29 19.14 19.18 0.88
CA SER A 29 17.72 19.31 1.15
C SER A 29 17.20 17.93 1.57
N GLY A 30 16.67 17.81 2.80
CA GLY A 30 16.06 16.59 3.33
C GLY A 30 16.81 15.96 4.52
N ASP A 31 16.03 15.48 5.49
CA ASP A 31 16.49 14.59 6.56
C ASP A 31 16.37 13.14 6.08
N LEU A 32 17.47 12.37 6.18
CA LEU A 32 17.51 10.96 5.80
C LEU A 32 16.69 10.11 6.79
N MET A 33 15.48 9.71 6.41
CA MET A 33 14.81 8.58 7.08
C MET A 33 15.38 7.25 6.57
N ARG A 34 15.42 6.21 7.41
CA ARG A 34 16.04 4.93 7.04
C ARG A 34 15.05 4.06 6.23
N PRO A 35 15.42 3.53 5.05
CA PRO A 35 14.52 2.76 4.16
C PRO A 35 14.00 1.41 4.69
N ASN A 36 14.52 0.91 5.81
CA ASN A 36 14.37 -0.51 6.19
C ASN A 36 13.04 -0.88 6.85
N GLU A 37 12.22 0.09 7.28
CA GLU A 37 10.98 -0.18 8.02
C GLU A 37 9.76 -0.40 7.12
N TYR A 38 9.82 -0.04 5.83
CA TYR A 38 8.64 -0.06 4.94
C TYR A 38 8.51 -1.30 4.04
N ARG A 39 9.61 -1.98 3.72
CA ARG A 39 9.68 -2.97 2.61
C ARG A 39 9.29 -4.40 2.97
N SER A 40 9.30 -4.81 4.24
CA SER A 40 9.63 -6.21 4.54
C SER A 40 8.46 -7.20 4.58
N HIS A 41 7.23 -6.82 4.92
CA HIS A 41 6.22 -7.82 5.30
C HIS A 41 5.26 -8.23 4.18
N ILE A 42 4.86 -7.31 3.31
CA ILE A 42 3.89 -7.62 2.25
C ILE A 42 4.61 -8.07 0.98
N GLU A 43 5.71 -7.41 0.59
CA GLU A 43 6.51 -7.82 -0.58
C GLU A 43 7.06 -9.24 -0.43
N LYS A 44 7.60 -9.60 0.74
CA LYS A 44 8.08 -10.98 1.00
C LYS A 44 6.96 -12.01 0.91
N ARG A 45 5.76 -11.69 1.40
CA ARG A 45 4.60 -12.59 1.33
C ARG A 45 4.08 -12.74 -0.09
N VAL A 46 3.95 -11.64 -0.84
CA VAL A 46 3.51 -11.72 -2.24
C VAL A 46 4.56 -12.42 -3.11
N GLN A 47 5.86 -12.14 -2.92
CA GLN A 47 6.92 -12.89 -3.59
C GLN A 47 6.84 -14.38 -3.27
N SER A 48 6.56 -14.76 -2.02
CA SER A 48 6.38 -16.17 -1.66
C SER A 48 5.17 -16.82 -2.34
N ILE A 49 4.06 -16.10 -2.51
CA ILE A 49 2.86 -16.57 -3.23
C ILE A 49 3.20 -16.79 -4.70
N ILE A 50 3.84 -15.81 -5.34
CA ILE A 50 4.24 -15.87 -6.75
C ILE A 50 5.24 -17.02 -6.99
N SER A 51 6.21 -17.22 -6.10
CA SER A 51 7.24 -18.25 -6.26
C SER A 51 6.77 -19.67 -5.92
N SER A 52 5.73 -19.80 -5.08
CA SER A 52 5.26 -21.11 -4.62
C SER A 52 4.08 -21.64 -5.44
N GLY A 53 3.40 -20.80 -6.22
CA GLY A 53 2.15 -21.17 -6.88
C GLY A 53 1.02 -21.51 -5.91
N ILE A 54 1.22 -21.24 -4.61
CA ILE A 54 0.23 -21.46 -3.55
C ILE A 54 -0.75 -20.30 -3.60
N ARG A 55 -2.04 -20.63 -3.49
CA ARG A 55 -3.11 -19.65 -3.49
C ARG A 55 -2.95 -18.57 -2.42
N ALA A 56 -3.37 -17.36 -2.76
CA ALA A 56 -3.43 -16.28 -1.80
C ALA A 56 -4.62 -16.49 -0.83
N ASN A 57 -4.35 -16.43 0.47
CA ASN A 57 -5.41 -16.42 1.49
C ASN A 57 -6.31 -15.19 1.33
N ASP A 58 -7.61 -15.32 1.59
CA ASP A 58 -8.63 -14.28 1.50
C ASP A 58 -8.27 -12.99 2.25
N ASP A 59 -7.64 -13.12 3.42
CA ASP A 59 -7.14 -11.98 4.19
C ASP A 59 -6.04 -11.20 3.46
N ILE A 60 -5.20 -11.90 2.68
CA ILE A 60 -4.12 -11.30 1.89
C ILE A 60 -4.75 -10.55 0.72
N LEU A 61 -5.70 -11.17 0.01
CA LEU A 61 -6.41 -10.55 -1.11
C LEU A 61 -7.16 -9.29 -0.66
N ALA A 62 -7.82 -9.32 0.49
CA ALA A 62 -8.48 -8.16 1.09
C ALA A 62 -7.49 -7.01 1.42
N ARG A 63 -6.30 -7.34 1.94
CA ARG A 63 -5.27 -6.33 2.23
C ARG A 63 -4.62 -5.77 0.98
N VAL A 64 -4.47 -6.57 -0.07
CA VAL A 64 -3.92 -6.14 -1.36
C VAL A 64 -4.87 -5.13 -2.00
N ILE A 65 -6.16 -5.44 -2.07
CA ILE A 65 -7.10 -4.51 -2.69
C ILE A 65 -7.26 -3.23 -1.87
N ALA A 66 -7.21 -3.31 -0.54
CA ALA A 66 -7.19 -2.12 0.31
C ALA A 66 -5.92 -1.26 0.15
N GLY A 67 -4.82 -1.86 -0.32
CA GLY A 67 -3.52 -1.20 -0.49
C GLY A 67 -3.19 -0.73 -1.90
N SER A 68 -4.01 -1.05 -2.91
CA SER A 68 -3.81 -0.65 -4.31
C SER A 68 -5.02 0.12 -4.82
N VAL A 69 -4.81 1.38 -5.16
CA VAL A 69 -5.86 2.27 -5.68
C VAL A 69 -6.37 1.77 -7.05
N PRO A 70 -5.53 1.43 -8.04
CA PRO A 70 -5.97 0.87 -9.31
C PRO A 70 -6.77 -0.42 -9.14
N ALA A 71 -6.33 -1.35 -8.29
CA ALA A 71 -7.07 -2.59 -8.06
C ALA A 71 -8.48 -2.30 -7.50
N MET A 72 -8.57 -1.43 -6.49
CA MET A 72 -9.84 -1.01 -5.91
C MET A 72 -10.75 -0.31 -6.93
N VAL A 73 -10.19 0.59 -7.76
CA VAL A 73 -10.95 1.31 -8.80
C VAL A 73 -11.46 0.35 -9.86
N CYS A 74 -10.64 -0.56 -10.37
CA CYS A 74 -11.04 -1.53 -11.39
C CYS A 74 -12.16 -2.45 -10.89
N VAL A 75 -12.04 -2.98 -9.67
CA VAL A 75 -13.08 -3.83 -9.06
C VAL A 75 -14.37 -3.04 -8.83
N ASN A 76 -14.28 -1.82 -8.29
CA ASN A 76 -15.46 -0.99 -8.09
C ASN A 76 -16.13 -0.63 -9.41
N PHE A 77 -15.38 -0.18 -10.41
CA PHE A 77 -15.90 0.17 -11.73
C PHE A 77 -16.59 -1.03 -12.40
N HIS A 78 -15.92 -2.18 -12.46
CA HIS A 78 -16.49 -3.40 -13.03
C HIS A 78 -17.80 -3.78 -12.33
N SER A 79 -17.81 -3.82 -11.00
CA SER A 79 -19.00 -4.17 -10.21
C SER A 79 -20.15 -3.17 -10.38
N THR A 80 -19.85 -1.87 -10.52
CA THR A 80 -20.86 -0.84 -10.81
C THR A 80 -21.47 -1.04 -12.20
N VAL A 81 -20.66 -1.39 -13.20
CA VAL A 81 -21.18 -1.69 -14.55
C VAL A 81 -22.04 -2.95 -14.52
N VAL A 82 -21.56 -4.05 -13.93
CA VAL A 82 -22.31 -5.31 -13.85
C VAL A 82 -23.64 -5.15 -13.12
N SER A 83 -23.63 -4.47 -11.96
CA SER A 83 -24.84 -4.22 -11.18
C SER A 83 -25.84 -3.26 -11.83
N SER A 84 -25.42 -2.50 -12.85
CA SER A 84 -26.31 -1.64 -13.64
C SER A 84 -27.12 -2.40 -14.68
N ILE A 85 -26.73 -3.63 -15.01
CA ILE A 85 -27.42 -4.46 -16.00
C ILE A 85 -28.76 -4.93 -15.40
N PRO A 86 -29.90 -4.63 -16.04
CA PRO A 86 -31.20 -5.03 -15.54
C PRO A 86 -31.38 -6.55 -15.64
N ILE A 87 -31.78 -7.17 -14.54
CA ILE A 87 -32.16 -8.59 -14.50
C ILE A 87 -33.65 -8.69 -14.80
N VAL A 88 -34.01 -9.44 -15.83
CA VAL A 88 -35.41 -9.68 -16.21
C VAL A 88 -35.70 -11.16 -16.10
N ALA A 89 -36.73 -11.51 -15.34
CA ALA A 89 -37.27 -12.86 -15.32
C ALA A 89 -38.33 -12.97 -16.42
N ASN A 90 -38.14 -13.91 -17.35
CA ASN A 90 -39.11 -14.22 -18.38
C ASN A 90 -39.84 -15.52 -18.04
N ASP A 91 -41.11 -15.60 -18.43
CA ASP A 91 -41.89 -16.84 -18.39
C ASP A 91 -41.48 -17.80 -19.52
N GLU A 92 -42.11 -18.97 -19.56
CA GLU A 92 -41.88 -19.99 -20.60
C GLU A 92 -42.17 -19.49 -22.03
N LEU A 93 -42.95 -18.42 -22.16
CA LEU A 93 -43.33 -17.79 -23.43
C LEU A 93 -42.43 -16.60 -23.79
N GLY A 94 -41.37 -16.35 -23.01
CA GLY A 94 -40.43 -15.26 -23.22
C GLY A 94 -40.96 -13.88 -22.84
N LYS A 95 -42.11 -13.79 -22.17
CA LYS A 95 -42.68 -12.52 -21.69
C LYS A 95 -42.19 -12.22 -20.27
N PRO A 96 -42.07 -10.94 -19.87
CA PRO A 96 -41.72 -10.59 -18.50
C PRO A 96 -42.69 -11.25 -17.51
N ALA A 97 -42.15 -12.07 -16.61
CA ALA A 97 -42.94 -12.80 -15.62
C ALA A 97 -43.67 -11.82 -14.69
N GLN A 98 -45.01 -11.87 -14.66
CA GLN A 98 -45.82 -10.96 -13.85
C GLN A 98 -45.68 -11.23 -12.34
N PHE A 99 -45.43 -12.49 -11.96
CA PHE A 99 -45.20 -12.94 -10.60
C PHE A 99 -43.84 -13.63 -10.50
N VAL A 100 -42.88 -12.93 -9.92
CA VAL A 100 -41.62 -13.52 -9.50
C VAL A 100 -41.63 -13.45 -7.97
N PRO A 101 -41.48 -14.56 -7.23
CA PRO A 101 -41.31 -14.52 -5.78
C PRO A 101 -40.16 -13.58 -5.35
N MET A 102 -39.23 -13.33 -6.27
CA MET A 102 -38.10 -12.39 -6.15
C MET A 102 -38.42 -10.94 -6.58
N LYS A 103 -39.66 -10.54 -6.86
CA LYS A 103 -39.96 -9.17 -7.32
C LYS A 103 -39.52 -8.10 -6.30
N GLY A 104 -39.65 -8.38 -5.00
CA GLY A 104 -39.11 -7.53 -3.94
C GLY A 104 -37.59 -7.57 -3.79
N MET A 105 -36.93 -8.58 -4.39
CA MET A 105 -35.48 -8.61 -4.50
C MET A 105 -35.00 -7.79 -5.70
N LEU A 106 -35.74 -7.75 -6.82
CA LEU A 106 -35.40 -7.05 -8.07
C LEU A 106 -35.41 -5.50 -7.98
N ASP A 107 -35.79 -4.94 -6.83
CA ASP A 107 -35.66 -3.50 -6.54
C ASP A 107 -34.18 -3.07 -6.39
N ASN A 108 -33.93 -1.80 -6.04
CA ASN A 108 -32.59 -1.23 -5.84
C ASN A 108 -31.65 -2.08 -4.95
N ARG A 109 -32.17 -2.96 -4.08
CA ARG A 109 -31.38 -3.91 -3.29
C ARG A 109 -30.69 -4.97 -4.13
N MET A 110 -31.24 -5.40 -5.26
CA MET A 110 -30.57 -6.33 -6.18
C MET A 110 -29.28 -5.74 -6.71
N ARG A 111 -29.29 -4.44 -7.05
CA ARG A 111 -28.10 -3.75 -7.58
C ARG A 111 -26.94 -3.87 -6.59
N TRP A 112 -27.18 -3.57 -5.31
CA TRP A 112 -26.17 -3.70 -4.26
C TRP A 112 -25.71 -5.14 -4.06
N LEU A 113 -26.64 -6.10 -4.03
CA LEU A 113 -26.32 -7.52 -3.91
C LEU A 113 -25.44 -8.02 -5.07
N VAL A 114 -25.81 -7.71 -6.32
CA VAL A 114 -25.04 -8.08 -7.52
C VAL A 114 -23.68 -7.40 -7.50
N GLN A 115 -23.62 -6.14 -7.06
CA GLN A 115 -22.37 -5.42 -6.94
C GLN A 115 -21.42 -6.12 -5.94
N ASP A 116 -21.92 -6.51 -4.77
CA ASP A 116 -21.10 -7.17 -3.75
C ASP A 116 -20.70 -8.60 -4.15
N ILE A 117 -21.60 -9.33 -4.83
CA ILE A 117 -21.27 -10.64 -5.43
C ILE A 117 -20.16 -10.49 -6.47
N ASP A 118 -20.25 -9.55 -7.40
CA ASP A 118 -19.24 -9.36 -8.44
C ASP A 118 -17.88 -8.91 -7.88
N LYS A 119 -17.89 -8.03 -6.87
CA LYS A 119 -16.68 -7.69 -6.10
C LYS A 119 -16.08 -8.94 -5.48
N SER A 120 -16.91 -9.76 -4.84
CA SER A 120 -16.47 -10.97 -4.16
C SER A 120 -15.80 -11.95 -5.13
N LEU A 121 -16.44 -12.21 -6.27
CA LEU A 121 -15.89 -13.03 -7.35
C LEU A 121 -14.57 -12.46 -7.90
N SER A 122 -14.46 -11.15 -8.01
CA SER A 122 -13.24 -10.50 -8.52
C SER A 122 -12.07 -10.58 -7.53
N ILE A 123 -12.34 -10.49 -6.23
CA ILE A 123 -11.34 -10.45 -5.16
C ILE A 123 -10.94 -11.87 -4.74
N TRP A 124 -11.90 -12.74 -4.45
CA TRP A 124 -11.70 -14.06 -3.85
C TRP A 124 -11.99 -15.22 -4.80
N GLY A 125 -12.58 -14.97 -5.97
CA GLY A 125 -12.91 -16.02 -6.94
C GLY A 125 -14.28 -16.64 -6.69
N TYR A 126 -14.83 -16.49 -5.49
CA TYR A 126 -16.14 -16.99 -5.11
C TYR A 126 -16.98 -15.93 -4.38
N ALA A 127 -18.27 -16.20 -4.24
CA ALA A 127 -19.22 -15.37 -3.50
C ALA A 127 -20.25 -16.22 -2.77
N MET A 128 -20.77 -15.70 -1.67
CA MET A 128 -21.79 -16.36 -0.85
C MET A 128 -22.97 -15.43 -0.61
N ALA A 129 -24.18 -16.00 -0.65
CA ALA A 129 -25.40 -15.28 -0.27
C ALA A 129 -26.32 -16.14 0.60
N ARG A 130 -26.81 -15.59 1.71
CA ARG A 130 -27.77 -16.23 2.61
C ARG A 130 -29.18 -16.06 2.07
N LYS A 131 -29.95 -17.15 2.03
CA LYS A 131 -31.38 -17.15 1.76
C LYS A 131 -32.14 -16.91 3.06
N HIS A 132 -33.02 -15.91 3.03
CA HIS A 132 -33.99 -15.67 4.09
C HIS A 132 -35.35 -16.19 3.67
N TYR A 133 -36.02 -16.89 4.59
CA TYR A 133 -37.28 -17.58 4.32
C TYR A 133 -38.43 -16.95 5.11
N ASN A 134 -39.62 -16.92 4.51
CA ASN A 134 -40.84 -16.55 5.24
C ASN A 134 -41.38 -17.73 6.08
N GLN A 135 -42.49 -17.51 6.79
CA GLN A 135 -43.16 -18.54 7.60
C GLN A 135 -43.58 -19.80 6.80
N GLN A 136 -43.78 -19.66 5.48
CA GLN A 136 -44.13 -20.75 4.57
C GLN A 136 -42.90 -21.44 3.95
N ARG A 137 -41.69 -21.12 4.42
CA ARG A 137 -40.39 -21.60 3.89
C ARG A 137 -40.13 -21.25 2.43
N LEU A 138 -40.72 -20.17 1.93
CA LEU A 138 -40.39 -19.64 0.61
C LEU A 138 -39.24 -18.62 0.74
N PRO A 139 -38.22 -18.65 -0.14
CA PRO A 139 -37.13 -17.69 -0.11
C PRO A 139 -37.67 -16.31 -0.51
N THR A 140 -37.38 -15.30 0.31
CA THR A 140 -37.91 -13.94 0.16
C THR A 140 -36.84 -12.87 -0.01
N LEU A 141 -35.63 -13.13 0.47
CA LEU A 141 -34.50 -12.21 0.39
C LEU A 141 -33.19 -13.00 0.26
N LEU A 142 -32.25 -12.41 -0.49
CA LEU A 142 -30.85 -12.80 -0.46
C LEU A 142 -30.03 -11.70 0.21
N GLU A 143 -29.14 -12.11 1.08
CA GLU A 143 -28.18 -11.25 1.75
C GLU A 143 -26.76 -11.67 1.38
N PHE A 144 -25.92 -10.72 1.01
CA PHE A 144 -24.52 -10.99 0.74
C PHE A 144 -23.80 -11.41 2.02
N LEU A 145 -23.05 -12.51 1.95
CA LEU A 145 -22.16 -12.94 3.01
C LEU A 145 -20.72 -12.61 2.63
N ASN A 146 -20.08 -11.75 3.42
CA ASN A 146 -18.67 -11.44 3.22
C ASN A 146 -17.80 -12.68 3.53
N PRO A 147 -16.98 -13.16 2.58
CA PRO A 147 -16.12 -14.33 2.78
C PRO A 147 -15.24 -14.27 4.03
N LEU A 148 -14.77 -13.09 4.44
CA LEU A 148 -13.94 -12.92 5.64
C LEU A 148 -14.70 -13.23 6.96
N ASN A 149 -16.03 -13.20 6.93
CA ASN A 149 -16.87 -13.47 8.10
C ASN A 149 -17.46 -14.88 8.09
N VAL A 150 -17.20 -15.68 7.05
CA VAL A 150 -17.76 -17.03 6.91
C VAL A 150 -16.63 -18.03 6.87
N ARG A 151 -16.74 -19.08 7.69
CA ARG A 151 -15.90 -20.26 7.58
C ARG A 151 -16.66 -21.33 6.80
N VAL A 152 -16.10 -21.76 5.68
CA VAL A 152 -16.62 -22.89 4.89
C VAL A 152 -16.00 -24.16 5.46
N ASN A 153 -16.82 -25.10 5.94
CA ASN A 153 -16.32 -26.40 6.38
C ASN A 153 -16.46 -27.40 5.23
N THR A 154 -15.35 -28.06 4.87
CA THR A 154 -15.30 -29.04 3.80
C THR A 154 -14.96 -30.43 4.33
N ASP A 155 -15.41 -31.47 3.62
CA ASP A 155 -15.05 -32.85 3.90
C ASP A 155 -13.63 -33.18 3.37
N SER A 156 -13.18 -34.43 3.58
CA SER A 156 -11.88 -34.89 3.08
C SER A 156 -11.74 -34.92 1.54
N LYS A 157 -12.85 -34.74 0.82
CA LYS A 157 -12.95 -34.67 -0.64
C LYS A 157 -13.21 -33.25 -1.15
N GLN A 158 -13.10 -32.24 -0.29
CA GLN A 158 -13.37 -30.83 -0.60
C GLN A 158 -14.85 -30.50 -0.93
N ASN A 159 -15.80 -31.36 -0.58
CA ASN A 159 -17.21 -31.00 -0.66
C ASN A 159 -17.57 -30.10 0.52
N ILE A 160 -18.33 -29.05 0.25
CA ILE A 160 -18.86 -28.17 1.31
C ILE A 160 -19.89 -28.95 2.12
N ILE A 161 -19.74 -28.96 3.45
CA ILE A 161 -20.65 -29.61 4.40
C ILE A 161 -21.62 -28.60 5.00
N ASP A 162 -21.10 -27.48 5.49
CA ASP A 162 -21.86 -26.39 6.11
C ASP A 162 -21.05 -25.09 6.11
N TYR A 163 -21.67 -24.02 6.61
CA TYR A 163 -21.05 -22.70 6.74
C TYR A 163 -21.20 -22.21 8.18
N ARG A 164 -20.15 -21.62 8.74
CA ARG A 164 -20.21 -20.99 10.06
C ARG A 164 -19.97 -19.49 9.97
N LEU A 165 -20.89 -18.70 10.50
CA LEU A 165 -20.73 -17.26 10.63
C LEU A 165 -19.83 -16.95 11.84
N ASN A 166 -18.63 -16.44 11.59
CA ASN A 166 -17.61 -16.26 12.64
C ASN A 166 -18.02 -15.26 13.73
N ARG A 167 -18.82 -14.25 13.39
CA ARG A 167 -19.26 -13.20 14.34
C ARG A 167 -20.46 -13.62 15.18
N GLU A 168 -21.39 -14.35 14.57
CA GLU A 168 -22.67 -14.71 15.19
C GLU A 168 -22.62 -16.11 15.82
N GLN A 169 -21.57 -16.89 15.53
CA GLN A 169 -21.43 -18.30 15.91
C GLN A 169 -22.65 -19.14 15.47
N GLU A 170 -23.26 -18.74 14.35
CA GLU A 170 -24.39 -19.42 13.74
C GLU A 170 -23.88 -20.37 12.67
N ASP A 171 -24.37 -21.61 12.71
CA ASP A 171 -24.14 -22.61 11.67
C ASP A 171 -25.30 -22.58 10.67
N LEU A 172 -24.97 -22.43 9.39
CA LEU A 172 -25.90 -22.40 8.27
C LEU A 172 -25.75 -23.69 7.45
N THR A 173 -26.89 -24.28 7.09
CA THR A 173 -26.94 -25.48 6.26
C THR A 173 -26.69 -25.16 4.78
N LEU A 174 -26.37 -26.19 3.99
CA LEU A 174 -26.16 -26.07 2.54
C LEU A 174 -27.36 -25.45 1.80
N ASN A 175 -28.57 -25.69 2.28
CA ASN A 175 -29.78 -25.16 1.64
C ASN A 175 -29.98 -23.67 1.91
N GLU A 176 -29.36 -23.11 2.94
CA GLU A 176 -29.51 -21.72 3.36
C GLU A 176 -28.52 -20.77 2.68
N VAL A 177 -27.43 -21.30 2.11
CA VAL A 177 -26.41 -20.50 1.44
C VAL A 177 -26.33 -20.85 -0.04
N ILE A 178 -26.26 -19.82 -0.88
CA ILE A 178 -25.88 -19.94 -2.28
C ILE A 178 -24.38 -19.70 -2.35
N TYR A 179 -23.64 -20.71 -2.79
CA TYR A 179 -22.22 -20.60 -3.10
C TYR A 179 -22.04 -20.45 -4.61
N ILE A 180 -21.39 -19.36 -5.03
CA ILE A 180 -21.11 -19.05 -6.42
C ILE A 180 -19.60 -19.14 -6.58
N SER A 181 -19.12 -20.13 -7.33
CA SER A 181 -17.70 -20.24 -7.67
C SER A 181 -17.44 -19.67 -9.06
N GLY A 182 -16.29 -19.03 -9.22
CA GLY A 182 -15.74 -18.71 -10.52
C GLY A 182 -15.29 -19.96 -11.28
N PHE A 183 -14.63 -19.73 -12.41
CA PHE A 183 -14.08 -20.82 -13.20
C PHE A 183 -12.84 -21.41 -12.51
N ASP A 184 -12.84 -22.74 -12.34
CA ASP A 184 -11.71 -23.50 -11.81
C ASP A 184 -11.04 -24.29 -12.95
N LEU A 185 -9.84 -23.87 -13.31
CA LEU A 185 -9.02 -24.51 -14.36
C LEU A 185 -8.57 -25.92 -13.98
N MET A 186 -8.46 -26.22 -12.68
CA MET A 186 -7.88 -27.46 -12.17
C MET A 186 -8.95 -28.42 -11.62
N ASN A 187 -10.22 -28.01 -11.62
CA ASN A 187 -11.35 -28.75 -11.06
C ASN A 187 -11.08 -29.25 -9.62
N THR A 188 -10.36 -28.44 -8.86
CA THR A 188 -10.03 -28.62 -7.44
C THR A 188 -11.17 -28.25 -6.49
N GLY A 189 -12.27 -27.69 -7.02
CA GLY A 189 -13.41 -27.19 -6.25
C GLY A 189 -13.27 -25.71 -5.88
N ASP A 190 -12.26 -25.05 -6.43
CA ASP A 190 -11.65 -23.87 -5.87
C ASP A 190 -11.34 -22.94 -7.05
N SER A 191 -11.97 -21.77 -7.15
CA SER A 191 -11.78 -20.88 -8.31
C SER A 191 -10.62 -19.91 -8.10
N VAL A 192 -9.94 -19.52 -9.19
CA VAL A 192 -8.85 -18.52 -9.11
C VAL A 192 -9.44 -17.14 -9.34
N SER A 193 -9.14 -16.19 -8.45
CA SER A 193 -9.69 -14.83 -8.58
C SER A 193 -8.94 -13.98 -9.61
N LYS A 194 -9.64 -12.99 -10.18
CA LYS A 194 -9.02 -12.02 -11.10
C LYS A 194 -7.92 -11.22 -10.39
N LEU A 195 -8.13 -10.87 -9.12
CA LEU A 195 -7.15 -10.16 -8.32
C LEU A 195 -5.92 -11.02 -8.04
N GLU A 196 -6.11 -12.31 -7.75
CA GLU A 196 -5.02 -13.26 -7.51
C GLU A 196 -4.10 -13.37 -8.74
N ASN A 197 -4.68 -13.48 -9.94
CA ASN A 197 -3.94 -13.43 -11.19
C ASN A 197 -3.21 -12.10 -11.41
N ALA A 198 -3.76 -10.99 -10.91
CA ALA A 198 -3.18 -9.65 -11.00
C ALA A 198 -2.21 -9.30 -9.86
N LEU A 199 -1.97 -10.20 -8.88
CA LEU A 199 -1.12 -9.94 -7.72
C LEU A 199 0.31 -9.47 -8.08
N PRO A 200 1.00 -10.07 -9.08
CA PRO A 200 2.34 -9.62 -9.45
C PRO A 200 2.36 -8.14 -9.87
N TYR A 201 1.37 -7.72 -10.66
CA TYR A 201 1.27 -6.35 -11.17
C TYR A 201 0.87 -5.37 -10.07
N THR A 202 -0.08 -5.76 -9.22
CA THR A 202 -0.51 -4.97 -8.07
C THR A 202 0.65 -4.75 -7.08
N SER A 203 1.53 -5.74 -6.94
CA SER A 203 2.71 -5.64 -6.10
C SER A 203 3.79 -4.74 -6.70
N LEU A 204 3.95 -4.77 -8.02
CA LEU A 204 4.87 -3.88 -8.73
C LEU A 204 4.47 -2.41 -8.54
N GLU A 205 3.18 -2.09 -8.63
CA GLU A 205 2.66 -0.75 -8.35
C GLU A 205 3.05 -0.27 -6.94
N ARG A 206 2.82 -1.10 -5.93
CA ARG A 206 3.21 -0.80 -4.56
C ARG A 206 4.72 -0.60 -4.43
N GLY A 207 5.51 -1.40 -5.15
CA GLY A 207 6.96 -1.25 -5.24
C GLY A 207 7.37 0.11 -5.82
N ILE A 208 6.71 0.57 -6.89
CA ILE A 208 6.93 1.90 -7.49
C ILE A 208 6.61 3.00 -6.49
N ILE A 209 5.44 2.94 -5.83
CA ILE A 209 5.02 3.96 -4.85
C ILE A 209 6.01 4.00 -3.69
N THR A 210 6.40 2.84 -3.16
CA THR A 210 7.37 2.74 -2.06
C THR A 210 8.74 3.27 -2.48
N HIS A 211 9.18 2.97 -3.70
CA HIS A 211 10.43 3.46 -4.25
C HIS A 211 10.40 4.99 -4.45
N ALA A 212 9.35 5.53 -5.06
CA ALA A 212 9.18 6.96 -5.25
C ALA A 212 9.12 7.70 -3.90
N THR A 213 8.37 7.17 -2.94
CA THR A 213 8.32 7.69 -1.56
C THR A 213 9.72 7.68 -0.95
N SER A 214 10.43 6.55 -1.03
CA SER A 214 11.81 6.47 -0.53
C SER A 214 12.75 7.44 -1.22
N PHE A 215 12.60 7.67 -2.53
CA PHE A 215 13.40 8.63 -3.29
C PHE A 215 13.13 10.07 -2.83
N PHE A 216 11.87 10.46 -2.62
CA PHE A 216 11.55 11.83 -2.19
C PHE A 216 11.84 12.08 -0.71
N PHE A 217 11.69 11.07 0.16
CA PHE A 217 11.94 11.22 1.60
C PHE A 217 13.40 10.95 2.01
N ASN A 218 14.11 10.08 1.29
CA ASN A 218 15.51 9.75 1.59
C ASN A 218 16.48 10.29 0.54
N GLY A 219 15.98 11.01 -0.46
CA GLY A 219 16.81 11.70 -1.43
C GLY A 219 17.54 12.84 -0.75
N ALA A 220 18.83 12.66 -0.50
CA ALA A 220 19.71 13.78 -0.20
C ALA A 220 20.03 14.49 -1.52
N THR A 221 19.19 15.44 -1.93
CA THR A 221 19.53 16.33 -3.04
C THR A 221 20.59 17.31 -2.56
N ILE A 222 21.84 17.09 -2.99
CA ILE A 222 22.93 18.06 -2.82
C ILE A 222 22.61 19.24 -3.71
N THR A 223 22.23 20.37 -3.11
CA THR A 223 21.95 21.61 -3.84
C THR A 223 23.22 22.36 -4.19
N GLY A 224 24.32 22.09 -3.48
CA GLY A 224 25.63 22.65 -3.78
C GLY A 224 26.68 22.26 -2.75
N VAL A 225 27.94 22.46 -3.12
CA VAL A 225 29.09 22.33 -2.22
C VAL A 225 29.85 23.65 -2.23
N VAL A 226 30.04 24.22 -1.05
CA VAL A 226 30.91 25.38 -0.87
C VAL A 226 32.25 24.85 -0.36
N THR A 227 33.27 24.96 -1.20
CA THR A 227 34.65 24.64 -0.85
C THR A 227 35.33 25.91 -0.36
N ILE A 228 35.85 25.88 0.86
CA ILE A 228 36.60 26.98 1.44
C ILE A 228 38.08 26.54 1.46
N ALA A 229 38.83 26.99 0.47
CA ALA A 229 40.25 26.67 0.33
C ALA A 229 41.08 27.57 1.25
N LYS A 230 42.09 26.99 1.92
CA LYS A 230 43.10 27.69 2.74
C LYS A 230 42.52 28.60 3.82
N THR A 231 41.76 28.03 4.75
CA THR A 231 41.28 28.81 5.90
C THR A 231 41.94 28.36 7.18
N GLY A 232 42.61 29.28 7.86
CA GLY A 232 42.92 29.17 9.29
C GLY A 232 41.68 29.28 10.19
N LEU A 233 40.48 29.01 9.66
CA LEU A 233 39.21 29.10 10.38
C LEU A 233 39.14 28.01 11.44
N ASN A 234 38.95 28.40 12.69
CA ASN A 234 38.65 27.46 13.76
C ASN A 234 37.21 26.89 13.60
N ASP A 235 36.86 25.86 14.38
CA ASP A 235 35.55 25.21 14.25
C ASP A 235 34.37 26.08 14.67
N ALA A 236 34.57 27.04 15.56
CA ALA A 236 33.54 27.99 15.96
C ALA A 236 33.22 28.98 14.82
N GLU A 237 34.25 29.47 14.14
CA GLU A 237 34.12 30.34 12.97
C GLU A 237 33.48 29.61 11.79
N PHE A 238 33.84 28.34 11.58
CA PHE A 238 33.21 27.51 10.55
C PHE A 238 31.72 27.25 10.82
N LYS A 239 31.33 26.99 12.08
CA LYS A 239 29.90 26.87 12.45
C LYS A 239 29.15 28.20 12.28
N LYS A 240 29.79 29.33 12.59
CA LYS A 240 29.20 30.67 12.36
C LYS A 240 29.00 30.92 10.87
N PHE A 241 30.01 30.64 10.04
CA PHE A 241 29.93 30.69 8.59
C PHE A 241 28.79 29.81 8.07
N GLN A 242 28.70 28.55 8.50
CA GLN A 242 27.61 27.65 8.10
C GLN A 242 26.22 28.21 8.42
N LYS A 243 26.05 28.83 9.60
CA LYS A 243 24.78 29.44 10.02
C LYS A 243 24.43 30.67 9.19
N GLU A 244 25.39 31.56 8.93
CA GLU A 244 25.20 32.76 8.11
C GLU A 244 24.96 32.42 6.65
N PHE A 245 25.70 31.45 6.11
CA PHE A 245 25.55 30.96 4.75
C PHE A 245 24.15 30.35 4.55
N LYS A 246 23.70 29.47 5.46
CA LYS A 246 22.32 28.95 5.44
C LYS A 246 21.29 30.07 5.54
N ARG A 247 21.49 31.07 6.42
CA ARG A 247 20.55 32.19 6.56
C ARG A 247 20.45 33.03 5.29
N ASN A 248 21.54 33.25 4.58
CA ASN A 248 21.60 34.19 3.47
C ASN A 248 21.32 33.55 2.09
N PHE A 249 21.54 32.24 1.95
CA PHE A 249 21.46 31.54 0.66
C PHE A 249 20.55 30.31 0.65
N SER A 250 19.97 29.92 1.79
CA SER A 250 18.92 28.88 1.83
C SER A 250 17.52 29.48 1.84
N GLY A 251 16.63 28.91 1.02
CA GLY A 251 15.22 29.33 0.87
C GLY A 251 14.87 29.79 -0.55
N ALA A 252 13.61 29.58 -0.95
CA ALA A 252 13.11 29.97 -2.27
C ALA A 252 13.18 31.49 -2.53
N ASP A 253 13.17 32.29 -1.47
CA ASP A 253 13.26 33.76 -1.48
C ASP A 253 14.68 34.29 -1.77
N LYS A 254 15.70 33.43 -1.77
CA LYS A 254 17.13 33.81 -1.87
C LYS A 254 17.84 33.24 -3.08
N GLY A 255 17.11 32.62 -4.01
CA GLY A 255 17.65 31.87 -5.15
C GLY A 255 18.57 32.64 -6.12
N PHE A 256 18.60 33.98 -6.05
CA PHE A 256 19.42 34.83 -6.93
C PHE A 256 20.39 35.75 -6.18
N LYS A 257 20.62 35.53 -4.88
CA LYS A 257 21.59 36.35 -4.13
C LYS A 257 23.02 35.93 -4.47
N THR A 258 23.82 36.88 -4.96
CA THR A 258 25.26 36.69 -5.16
C THR A 258 25.96 36.77 -3.81
N ALA A 259 26.80 35.78 -3.51
CA ALA A 259 27.69 35.85 -2.37
C ALA A 259 28.90 36.73 -2.75
N ILE A 260 29.00 37.91 -2.13
CA ILE A 260 30.19 38.75 -2.20
C ILE A 260 30.90 38.56 -0.85
N PHE A 261 32.14 38.08 -0.90
CA PHE A 261 33.00 37.94 0.25
C PHE A 261 34.11 38.99 0.11
N ASP A 262 34.18 39.94 1.04
CA ASP A 262 35.29 40.88 1.20
C ASP A 262 36.44 40.22 1.99
#